data_AF-A0A920RBC2-F1
#
_entry.id   AF-A0A920RBC2-F1
#
_cell.length_a   1.000
_cell.length_b   1.000
_cell.length_c   1.000
_cell.angle_alpha   90.00
_cell.angle_beta   90.00
_cell.angle_gamma   90.00
#
_symmetry.space_group_name_H-M   'P 1'
#
loop_
_entity.id
_entity.type
_entity.pdbx_description
1 polymer ?
#
loop_
_entity_poly.entity_id
_entity_poly.type
_entity_poly.pdbx_seq_one_letter_code
_entity_poly.pdbx_strand_id
1 'polypeptide(L)'
;MRSHRCTRGKEEDDTVEVTFFIEPGNRTYVNRINFAGNLSTADDVMRREMRQLESAPASSMAIERSKVRLEQLGYFESVEVETEEVAVRKIRSM
;
A
#
# COMPACT_ATOMS: atom_id res chain seq x y z
N MET A 1 18.83 -52.79 -43.24
CA MET A 1 19.47 -52.53 -41.94
C MET A 1 18.99 -51.19 -41.38
N ARG A 2 18.20 -51.26 -40.30
CA ARG A 2 17.92 -50.28 -39.22
C ARG A 2 17.71 -48.79 -39.58
N SER A 3 16.45 -48.49 -39.85
CA SER A 3 15.84 -47.18 -39.52
C SER A 3 15.94 -46.95 -38.02
N HIS A 4 16.87 -46.10 -37.60
CA HIS A 4 16.91 -45.57 -36.24
C HIS A 4 16.18 -44.23 -36.21
N ARG A 5 14.91 -44.30 -35.83
CA ARG A 5 14.06 -43.15 -35.54
C ARG A 5 14.48 -42.57 -34.19
N CYS A 6 15.30 -41.52 -34.18
CA CYS A 6 15.52 -40.71 -32.99
C CYS A 6 14.26 -39.88 -32.72
N THR A 7 13.44 -40.29 -31.75
CA THR A 7 12.42 -39.43 -31.15
C THR A 7 13.10 -38.53 -30.14
N ARG A 8 13.51 -37.33 -30.58
CA ARG A 8 13.88 -36.23 -29.69
C ARG A 8 12.62 -35.83 -28.93
N GLY A 9 12.53 -36.23 -27.67
CA GLY A 9 11.52 -35.75 -26.73
C GLY A 9 11.61 -34.23 -26.69
N LYS A 10 10.48 -33.56 -26.92
CA LYS A 10 10.37 -32.12 -26.74
C LYS A 10 10.50 -31.85 -25.25
N GLU A 11 11.43 -30.99 -24.87
CA GLU A 11 11.37 -30.28 -23.60
C GLU A 11 10.07 -29.47 -23.66
N GLU A 12 9.06 -29.93 -22.94
CA GLU A 12 7.82 -29.19 -22.77
C GLU A 12 8.14 -28.00 -21.86
N ASP A 13 7.94 -26.81 -22.41
CA ASP A 13 8.34 -25.54 -21.86
C ASP A 13 7.91 -25.39 -20.39
N ASP A 14 8.88 -25.26 -19.48
CA ASP A 14 8.70 -24.90 -18.06
C ASP A 14 8.23 -23.44 -17.91
N THR A 15 7.10 -23.09 -18.56
CA THR A 15 6.57 -21.73 -18.58
C THR A 15 5.33 -21.65 -17.71
N VAL A 16 5.45 -20.94 -16.58
CA VAL A 16 4.32 -20.61 -15.73
C VAL A 16 3.70 -19.32 -16.23
N GLU A 17 2.44 -19.39 -16.66
CA GLU A 17 1.66 -18.22 -17.06
C GLU A 17 1.06 -17.56 -15.80
N VAL A 18 1.51 -16.35 -15.48
CA VAL A 18 0.99 -15.56 -14.35
C VAL A 18 0.10 -14.45 -14.89
N THR A 19 -1.21 -14.63 -14.74
CA THR A 19 -2.21 -13.63 -15.12
C THR A 19 -2.45 -12.65 -13.98
N PHE A 20 -1.96 -11.42 -14.11
CA PHE A 20 -2.19 -10.36 -13.13
C PHE A 20 -3.49 -9.62 -13.44
N PHE A 21 -4.49 -9.75 -12.57
CA PHE A 21 -5.68 -8.90 -12.59
C PHE A 21 -5.40 -7.65 -11.76
N ILE A 22 -5.32 -6.49 -12.42
CA ILE A 22 -5.12 -5.19 -11.77
C ILE A 22 -6.42 -4.41 -11.86
N GLU A 23 -7.15 -4.31 -10.76
CA GLU A 23 -8.31 -3.42 -10.64
C GLU A 23 -7.84 -2.06 -10.10
N PRO A 24 -7.80 -1.00 -10.92
CA PRO A 24 -7.43 0.32 -10.43
C PRO A 24 -8.55 0.86 -9.53
N GLY A 25 -8.28 0.92 -8.23
CA GLY A 25 -9.18 1.54 -7.25
C GLY A 25 -9.41 3.03 -7.53
N ASN A 26 -10.52 3.57 -6.99
CA ASN A 26 -10.84 5.00 -7.09
C ASN A 26 -9.69 5.85 -6.52
N ARG A 27 -9.36 6.96 -7.19
CA ARG A 27 -8.32 7.89 -6.74
C ARG A 27 -8.81 8.68 -5.53
N THR A 28 -8.51 8.18 -4.34
CA THR A 28 -8.78 8.86 -3.07
C THR A 28 -7.59 9.75 -2.70
N TYR A 29 -7.86 10.92 -2.13
CA TYR A 29 -6.86 11.84 -1.62
C TYR A 29 -6.92 11.91 -0.10
N VAL A 30 -5.76 12.10 0.53
CA VAL A 30 -5.70 12.30 1.98
C VAL A 30 -6.03 13.75 2.28
N ASN A 31 -7.06 13.99 3.10
CA ASN A 31 -7.42 15.36 3.50
C ASN A 31 -6.52 15.86 4.62
N ARG A 32 -6.51 15.16 5.75
CA ARG A 32 -5.74 15.51 6.94
C ARG A 32 -5.23 14.26 7.64
N ILE A 33 -4.04 14.35 8.23
CA ILE A 33 -3.47 13.32 9.10
C ILE A 33 -3.47 13.88 10.52
N ASN A 34 -4.23 13.24 11.41
CA ASN A 34 -4.28 13.59 12.82
C ASN A 34 -3.55 12.54 13.63
N PHE A 35 -2.77 12.97 14.62
CA PHE A 35 -2.17 12.10 15.62
C PHE A 35 -2.94 12.26 16.92
N ALA A 36 -3.35 11.14 17.51
CA ALA A 36 -4.04 11.11 18.79
C ALA A 36 -3.32 10.13 19.72
N GLY A 37 -3.42 10.35 21.03
CA GLY A 37 -2.82 9.47 22.04
C GLY A 37 -1.33 9.72 22.35
N ASN A 38 -0.72 10.76 21.79
CA ASN A 38 0.66 11.15 22.13
C ASN A 38 0.69 12.00 23.41
N LEU A 39 1.05 11.39 24.55
CA LEU A 39 1.18 12.10 25.84
C LEU A 39 2.55 12.78 26.03
N SER A 40 3.61 12.21 25.47
CA SER A 40 4.99 12.67 25.69
C SER A 40 5.72 13.10 24.41
N THR A 41 5.30 12.62 23.24
CA THR A 41 5.98 12.88 21.97
C THR A 41 5.36 14.05 21.22
N ALA A 42 6.20 14.99 20.78
CA ALA A 42 5.77 16.13 19.98
C ALA A 42 5.28 15.73 18.58
N ASP A 43 4.30 16.45 18.05
CA ASP A 43 3.76 16.24 16.69
C ASP A 43 4.84 16.29 15.62
N ASP A 44 5.79 17.20 15.75
CA ASP A 44 6.89 17.41 14.79
C ASP A 44 7.74 16.14 14.57
N VAL A 45 7.93 15.34 15.63
CA VAL A 45 8.70 14.08 15.54
C VAL A 45 7.93 13.05 14.72
N MET A 46 6.62 12.92 14.97
CA MET A 46 5.77 11.97 14.24
C MET A 46 5.59 12.41 12.79
N ARG A 47 5.38 13.71 12.55
CA ARG A 47 5.19 14.29 11.22
C ARG A 47 6.43 14.14 10.33
N ARG A 48 7.64 14.10 10.91
CA ARG A 48 8.89 13.83 10.18
C ARG A 48 9.00 12.41 9.65
N GLU A 49 8.39 11.44 10.31
CA GLU A 49 8.43 10.03 9.89
C GLU A 49 7.34 9.67 8.88
N MET A 50 6.38 10.56 8.66
CA MET A 50 5.33 10.36 7.66
C MET A 50 5.87 10.39 6.24
N ARG A 51 5.41 9.41 5.45
CA ARG A 51 5.60 9.33 4.00
C ARG A 51 4.34 9.62 3.22
N GLN A 52 3.19 9.34 3.82
CA GLN A 52 1.94 9.85 3.30
C GLN A 52 1.86 11.35 3.56
N LEU A 53 1.65 12.12 2.49
CA LEU A 53 1.46 13.56 2.58
C LEU A 53 -0.03 13.89 2.57
N GLU A 54 -0.39 14.94 3.30
CA GLU A 54 -1.71 15.57 3.21
C GLU A 54 -1.89 16.18 1.82
N SER A 55 -3.11 16.16 1.30
CA SER A 55 -3.49 16.59 -0.06
C SER A 55 -2.84 15.80 -1.21
N ALA A 56 -2.09 14.74 -0.93
CA ALA A 56 -1.57 13.82 -1.92
C ALA A 56 -2.52 12.62 -2.16
N PRO A 57 -2.38 11.90 -3.29
CA PRO A 57 -3.07 10.62 -3.47
C PRO A 57 -2.80 9.68 -2.30
N ALA A 58 -3.85 9.03 -1.80
CA ALA A 58 -3.73 8.06 -0.73
C ALA A 58 -2.99 6.82 -1.27
N SER A 59 -1.90 6.46 -0.59
CA SER A 59 -1.14 5.25 -0.91
C SER A 59 -1.05 4.37 0.32
N SER A 60 -1.66 3.19 0.25
CA SER A 60 -1.56 2.17 1.31
C SER A 60 -0.09 1.84 1.62
N MET A 61 0.75 1.71 0.60
CA MET A 61 2.19 1.48 0.78
C MET A 61 2.89 2.62 1.55
N ALA A 62 2.52 3.88 1.31
CA ALA A 62 3.11 5.01 2.04
C ALA A 62 2.63 5.05 3.49
N ILE A 63 1.36 4.71 3.73
CA ILE A 63 0.76 4.63 5.06
C ILE A 63 1.45 3.53 5.88
N GLU A 64 1.55 2.31 5.35
CA GLU A 64 2.22 1.19 6.02
C GLU A 64 3.69 1.48 6.33
N ARG A 65 4.42 2.11 5.39
CA ARG A 65 5.80 2.53 5.64
C ARG A 65 5.91 3.57 6.75
N SER A 66 4.94 4.48 6.85
CA SER A 66 4.91 5.48 7.91
C SER A 66 4.68 4.81 9.26
N LYS A 67 3.76 3.84 9.33
CA LYS A 67 3.49 3.03 10.53
C LYS A 67 4.75 2.32 11.02
N VAL A 68 5.42 1.56 10.15
CA VAL A 68 6.63 0.81 10.52
C VAL A 68 7.73 1.74 11.06
N ARG A 69 7.88 2.94 10.48
CA ARG A 69 8.89 3.91 10.96
C ARG A 69 8.53 4.47 12.34
N LEU A 70 7.25 4.74 12.60
CA LEU A 70 6.80 5.17 13.91
C LEU A 70 7.03 4.08 14.96
N GLU A 71 6.74 2.81 14.65
CA GLU A 71 7.03 1.67 15.52
C GLU A 71 8.54 1.52 15.81
N GLN A 72 9.39 1.77 14.81
CA GLN A 72 10.85 1.69 14.95
C GLN A 72 11.45 2.76 15.88
N LEU A 73 10.75 3.86 16.15
CA LEU A 73 11.24 4.87 17.10
C LEU A 73 11.27 4.37 18.55
N GLY A 74 10.50 3.34 18.88
CA GLY A 74 10.46 2.77 20.24
C GLY A 74 9.81 3.69 21.28
N TYR A 75 9.15 4.78 20.87
CA TYR A 75 8.42 5.68 21.77
C TYR A 75 6.98 5.24 22.05
N PHE A 76 6.46 4.28 21.28
CA PHE A 76 5.06 3.86 21.30
C PHE A 76 4.99 2.34 21.50
N GLU A 77 4.08 1.87 22.35
CA GLU A 77 3.82 0.44 22.52
C GLU A 77 3.02 -0.13 21.34
N SER A 78 2.02 0.61 20.85
CA SER A 78 1.17 0.22 19.73
C SER A 78 0.87 1.42 18.84
N VAL A 79 0.97 1.21 17.52
CA VAL A 79 0.59 2.20 16.51
C VAL A 79 -0.53 1.63 15.65
N GLU A 80 -1.70 2.27 15.69
CA GLU A 80 -2.85 1.92 14.88
C GLU A 80 -3.13 3.00 13.84
N VAL A 81 -3.64 2.57 12.68
CA VAL A 81 -3.98 3.47 11.58
C VAL A 81 -5.46 3.31 11.29
N GLU A 82 -6.22 4.39 11.50
CA GLU A 82 -7.62 4.47 11.15
C GLU A 82 -7.79 5.36 9.92
N THR A 83 -8.46 4.84 8.89
CA THR A 83 -8.75 5.59 7.67
C THR A 83 -10.24 5.91 7.63
N GLU A 84 -10.58 7.14 8.01
CA GLU A 84 -11.95 7.63 7.97
C GLU A 84 -12.29 8.16 6.58
N GLU A 85 -13.31 7.58 5.93
CA GLU A 85 -13.80 8.07 4.64
C GLU A 85 -14.56 9.38 4.82
N VAL A 86 -14.07 10.46 4.20
CA VAL A 86 -14.77 11.74 4.23
C VAL A 86 -15.85 11.73 3.16
N ALA A 87 -17.12 11.64 3.59
CA ALA A 87 -18.25 11.78 2.68
C ALA A 87 -18.27 13.20 2.09
N VAL A 88 -17.82 13.35 0.85
CA VAL A 88 -18.04 14.58 0.08
C VAL A 88 -19.55 14.76 -0.09
N ARG A 89 -20.10 15.80 0.55
CA ARG A 89 -21.50 16.18 0.44
C ARG A 89 -21.82 16.38 -1.04
N LYS A 90 -22.46 15.39 -1.66
CA LYS A 90 -22.95 15.45 -3.04
C LYS A 90 -23.91 16.64 -3.09
N ILE A 91 -23.47 17.77 -3.62
CA ILE A 91 -24.37 18.88 -3.94
C ILE A 91 -25.28 18.32 -5.03
N ARG A 92 -26.53 18.05 -4.66
CA ARG A 92 -27.55 17.63 -5.60
C ARG A 92 -27.80 18.83 -6.52
N SER A 93 -27.09 18.87 -7.65
CA SER A 93 -27.41 19.80 -8.72
C SER A 93 -28.82 19.46 -9.19
N MET A 94 -29.74 20.43 -9.03
CA MET A 94 -31.02 20.46 -9.73
C MET A 94 -30.82 20.89 -11.18
#